data_AF-A0A947HAV1-F1
#
_entry.id   AF-A0A947HAV1-F1
#
_cell.length_a   1.000
_cell.length_b   1.000
_cell.length_c   1.000
_cell.angle_alpha   90.00
_cell.angle_beta   90.00
_cell.angle_gamma   90.00
#
_symmetry.space_group_name_H-M   'P 1'
#
loop_
_entity.id
_entity.type
_entity.pdbx_description
1 polymer ?
#
loop_
_entity_poly.entity_id
_entity_poly.type
_entity_poly.pdbx_seq_one_letter_code
_entity_poly.pdbx_strand_id
1 'polypeptide(L)'
;MINFKQLKSVLDKGKEAPSKNKKMLSPLEKLYLEVEQGILLQNQNIYQEQKPQPTCFENELLNLNNRHYGLLSFYQETQEKLTRLEAEFNVQELRRLLAYLEQYYHYIKAVIACSHELFGLRHQLEEQVQTIVGLGRKLQQTHSKADLQRFEKEMEEILDKADWFKDKLEDLSCRNISPAALMPVYQNYSQKLTLLQEDLLEASAWIS
;
A
#
# COMPACT_ATOMS: atom_id res chain seq x y z
N MET A 1 -4.67 -28.81 -4.09
CA MET A 1 -3.31 -28.87 -3.52
C MET A 1 -2.34 -29.10 -4.67
N ILE A 2 -1.48 -28.13 -5.02
CA ILE A 2 -0.57 -28.26 -6.18
C ILE A 2 0.64 -29.09 -5.75
N ASN A 3 1.00 -30.09 -6.57
CA ASN A 3 2.09 -31.02 -6.28
C ASN A 3 3.44 -30.42 -6.71
N PHE A 4 4.19 -29.86 -5.75
CA PHE A 4 5.48 -29.17 -5.95
C PHE A 4 6.58 -30.04 -6.57
N LYS A 5 6.45 -31.39 -6.56
CA LYS A 5 7.41 -32.27 -7.22
C LYS A 5 7.38 -32.15 -8.75
N GLN A 6 6.25 -31.78 -9.34
CA GLN A 6 6.11 -31.62 -10.80
C GLN A 6 6.74 -30.32 -11.31
N LEU A 7 6.79 -29.26 -10.50
CA LEU A 7 7.46 -28.00 -10.84
C LEU A 7 8.99 -28.15 -10.90
N LYS A 8 9.57 -29.00 -10.04
CA LYS A 8 11.02 -29.24 -10.01
C LYS A 8 11.52 -30.02 -11.24
N SER A 9 10.73 -30.94 -11.79
CA SER A 9 11.13 -31.70 -12.99
C SER A 9 11.11 -30.88 -14.28
N VAL A 10 10.44 -29.72 -14.30
CA VAL A 10 10.46 -28.80 -15.44
C VAL A 10 11.76 -27.98 -15.45
N LEU A 11 12.28 -27.63 -14.26
CA LEU A 11 13.52 -26.87 -14.09
C LEU A 11 14.79 -27.70 -14.36
N ASP A 12 14.76 -29.01 -14.14
CA ASP A 12 15.93 -29.89 -14.36
C ASP A 12 16.15 -30.32 -15.82
N LYS A 13 15.20 -30.06 -16.73
CA LYS A 13 15.34 -30.36 -18.17
C LYS A 13 16.33 -29.46 -18.92
N GLY A 14 16.95 -28.49 -18.25
CA GLY A 14 17.90 -27.53 -18.84
C GLY A 14 19.36 -27.99 -18.91
N LYS A 15 19.69 -29.27 -18.64
CA LYS A 15 21.08 -29.74 -18.51
C LYS A 15 21.61 -30.63 -19.67
N GLU A 16 20.90 -30.74 -20.78
CA GLU A 16 21.41 -31.45 -21.96
C GLU A 16 22.14 -30.51 -22.93
N ALA A 17 23.32 -30.93 -23.39
CA ALA A 17 24.15 -30.17 -24.32
C ALA A 17 23.43 -29.94 -25.66
N PRO A 18 23.52 -28.74 -26.27
CA PRO A 18 22.76 -28.43 -27.47
C PRO A 18 23.30 -29.24 -28.66
N SER A 19 22.46 -30.11 -29.22
CA SER A 19 22.74 -30.79 -30.48
C SER A 19 22.81 -29.76 -31.62
N LYS A 20 23.78 -29.94 -32.54
CA LYS A 20 24.11 -29.02 -33.65
C LYS A 20 23.06 -28.98 -34.78
N ASN A 21 21.78 -29.16 -34.48
CA ASN A 21 20.69 -28.92 -35.41
C ASN A 21 19.89 -27.70 -34.91
N LYS A 22 20.31 -26.49 -35.29
CA LYS A 22 19.49 -25.29 -35.13
C LYS A 22 18.28 -25.41 -36.05
N LYS A 23 17.21 -26.06 -35.58
CA LYS A 23 15.87 -25.87 -36.16
C LYS A 23 15.61 -24.36 -36.19
N MET A 24 15.45 -23.78 -37.37
CA MET A 24 14.95 -22.42 -37.48
C MET A 24 13.50 -22.42 -37.01
N LEU A 25 13.27 -21.91 -35.81
CA LEU A 25 11.94 -21.69 -35.27
C LEU A 25 11.19 -20.68 -36.14
N SER A 26 9.90 -20.94 -36.35
CA SER A 26 9.00 -19.99 -37.00
C SER A 26 8.88 -18.69 -36.18
N PRO A 27 8.47 -17.56 -36.79
CA PRO A 27 8.24 -16.33 -36.04
C PRO A 27 7.27 -16.49 -34.86
N LEU A 28 6.22 -17.31 -35.02
CA LEU A 28 5.23 -17.55 -33.97
C LEU A 28 5.74 -18.50 -32.88
N GLU A 29 6.56 -19.51 -33.23
CA GLU A 29 7.23 -20.35 -32.24
C GLU A 29 8.20 -19.52 -31.37
N LYS A 30 8.90 -18.56 -31.98
CA LYS A 30 9.75 -17.61 -31.23
C LYS A 30 8.92 -16.73 -30.29
N LEU A 31 7.80 -16.19 -30.77
CA LEU A 31 6.88 -15.37 -29.96
C LEU A 31 6.30 -16.18 -28.79
N TYR A 32 5.92 -17.44 -29.01
CA TYR A 32 5.44 -18.34 -27.96
C TYR A 32 6.49 -18.50 -26.85
N LEU A 33 7.73 -18.82 -27.21
CA LEU A 33 8.82 -19.00 -26.25
C LEU A 33 9.17 -17.70 -25.52
N GLU A 34 9.13 -16.55 -26.22
CA GLU A 34 9.35 -15.24 -25.62
C GLU A 34 8.28 -14.92 -24.56
N VAL A 35 7.01 -15.16 -24.87
CA VAL A 35 5.89 -14.97 -23.94
C VAL A 35 6.02 -15.90 -22.74
N GLU A 36 6.30 -17.18 -22.98
CA GLU A 36 6.48 -18.16 -21.90
C GLU A 36 7.61 -17.76 -20.95
N GLN A 37 8.78 -17.43 -21.49
CA GLN A 37 9.93 -17.00 -20.69
C GLN A 37 9.65 -15.70 -19.96
N GLY A 38 8.98 -14.74 -20.60
CA GLY A 38 8.58 -13.47 -19.98
C GLY A 38 7.68 -13.69 -18.76
N ILE A 39 6.63 -14.52 -18.90
CA ILE A 39 5.71 -14.82 -17.80
C ILE A 39 6.44 -15.55 -16.66
N LEU A 40 7.27 -16.55 -16.99
CA LEU A 40 8.02 -17.30 -15.98
C LEU A 40 8.99 -16.40 -15.20
N LEU A 41 9.71 -15.51 -15.89
CA LEU A 41 10.62 -14.57 -15.25
C LEU A 41 9.88 -13.61 -14.33
N GLN A 42 8.75 -13.04 -14.77
CA GLN A 42 7.95 -12.16 -13.92
C GLN A 42 7.38 -12.91 -12.71
N ASN A 43 6.86 -14.12 -12.88
CA ASN A 43 6.36 -14.94 -11.78
C ASN A 43 7.47 -15.27 -10.77
N GLN A 44 8.69 -15.55 -11.26
CA GLN A 44 9.84 -15.77 -10.40
C GLN A 44 10.22 -14.51 -9.61
N ASN A 45 10.23 -13.34 -10.25
CA ASN A 45 10.48 -12.07 -9.58
C ASN A 45 9.44 -11.82 -8.48
N ILE A 46 8.16 -12.00 -8.79
CA ILE A 46 7.05 -11.86 -7.83
C ILE A 46 7.20 -12.84 -6.65
N TYR A 47 7.67 -14.07 -6.89
CA TYR A 47 7.86 -15.06 -5.83
C TYR A 47 9.03 -14.71 -4.89
N GLN A 48 10.05 -14.03 -5.42
CA GLN A 48 11.22 -13.59 -4.65
C GLN A 48 10.99 -12.24 -3.95
N GLU A 49 10.03 -11.45 -4.42
CA GLU A 49 9.64 -10.19 -3.80
C GLU A 49 9.05 -10.40 -2.41
N GLN A 50 9.45 -9.55 -1.45
CA GLN A 50 8.74 -9.43 -0.19
C GLN A 50 7.34 -8.86 -0.47
N LYS A 51 6.30 -9.52 0.03
CA LYS A 51 4.92 -9.06 -0.17
C LYS A 51 4.74 -7.64 0.34
N PRO A 52 4.42 -6.67 -0.54
CA PRO A 52 4.26 -5.28 -0.13
C PRO A 52 3.12 -5.15 0.87
N GLN A 53 3.29 -4.27 1.85
CA GLN A 53 2.28 -3.92 2.84
C GLN A 53 1.77 -2.49 2.61
N PRO A 54 0.55 -2.16 3.07
CA PRO A 54 0.10 -0.77 3.08
C PRO A 54 1.05 0.14 3.84
N THR A 55 1.20 1.38 3.36
CA THR A 55 2.17 2.36 3.88
C THR A 55 1.60 3.77 3.86
N CYS A 56 2.07 4.63 4.77
CA CYS A 56 1.78 6.06 4.78
C CYS A 56 2.99 6.92 4.37
N PHE A 57 4.01 6.32 3.73
CA PHE A 57 5.19 7.02 3.26
C PHE A 57 5.10 7.27 1.74
N GLU A 58 5.27 8.53 1.34
CA GLU A 58 5.11 8.97 -0.06
C GLU A 58 6.05 8.23 -1.03
N ASN A 59 7.33 8.08 -0.67
CA ASN A 59 8.31 7.38 -1.50
C ASN A 59 7.94 5.91 -1.71
N GLU A 60 7.42 5.25 -0.68
CA GLU A 60 6.98 3.85 -0.79
C GLU A 60 5.71 3.73 -1.63
N LEU A 61 4.76 4.65 -1.47
CA LEU A 61 3.57 4.72 -2.30
C LEU A 61 3.89 4.95 -3.78
N LEU A 62 4.88 5.80 -4.08
CA LEU A 62 5.38 5.99 -5.44
C LEU A 62 5.98 4.69 -6.01
N ASN A 63 6.77 3.97 -5.21
CA ASN A 63 7.32 2.67 -5.60
C ASN A 63 6.24 1.62 -5.88
N LEU A 64 5.18 1.57 -5.06
CA LEU A 64 4.03 0.70 -5.29
C LEU A 64 3.31 1.03 -6.60
N ASN A 65 3.08 2.31 -6.86
CA ASN A 65 2.47 2.78 -8.12
C ASN A 65 3.31 2.39 -9.33
N ASN A 66 4.62 2.65 -9.29
CA ASN A 66 5.54 2.27 -10.36
C ASN A 66 5.52 0.77 -10.62
N ARG A 67 5.52 -0.06 -9.55
CA ARG A 67 5.44 -1.51 -9.68
C ARG A 67 4.10 -1.96 -10.28
N HIS A 68 2.99 -1.37 -9.83
CA HIS A 68 1.65 -1.64 -10.38
C HIS A 68 1.56 -1.34 -11.87
N TYR A 69 1.97 -0.15 -12.30
CA TYR A 69 1.92 0.23 -13.72
C TYR A 69 2.87 -0.62 -14.58
N GLY A 70 4.04 -0.99 -14.06
CA GLY A 70 4.95 -1.91 -14.74
C GLY A 70 4.32 -3.30 -14.97
N LEU A 71 3.65 -3.85 -13.95
CA LEU A 71 2.95 -5.13 -14.06
C LEU A 71 1.73 -5.05 -14.98
N LEU A 72 0.96 -3.97 -14.91
CA LEU A 72 -0.20 -3.75 -15.77
C LEU A 72 0.19 -3.66 -17.24
N SER A 73 1.24 -2.88 -17.54
CA SER A 73 1.78 -2.77 -18.90
C SER A 73 2.23 -4.12 -19.44
N PHE A 74 3.01 -4.86 -18.64
CA PHE A 74 3.45 -6.21 -19.01
C PHE A 74 2.27 -7.17 -19.24
N TYR A 75 1.25 -7.13 -18.37
CA TYR A 75 0.05 -7.96 -18.50
C TYR A 75 -0.70 -7.67 -19.80
N GLN A 76 -0.90 -6.39 -20.12
CA GLN A 76 -1.59 -5.95 -21.33
C GLN A 76 -0.83 -6.37 -22.60
N GLU A 77 0.47 -6.10 -22.65
CA GLU A 77 1.32 -6.52 -23.78
C GLU A 77 1.28 -8.06 -23.96
N THR A 78 1.33 -8.80 -22.85
CA THR A 78 1.29 -10.26 -22.88
C THR A 78 -0.06 -10.79 -23.36
N GLN A 79 -1.17 -10.20 -22.93
CA GLN A 79 -2.52 -10.56 -23.41
C GLN A 79 -2.66 -10.34 -24.92
N GLU A 80 -2.13 -9.24 -25.45
CA GLU A 80 -2.12 -8.98 -26.90
C GLU A 80 -1.31 -10.05 -27.65
N LYS A 81 -0.13 -10.42 -27.15
CA LYS A 81 0.71 -11.47 -27.73
C LYS A 81 0.01 -12.84 -27.68
N LEU A 82 -0.63 -13.18 -26.57
CA LEU A 82 -1.39 -14.43 -26.43
C LEU A 82 -2.55 -14.51 -27.42
N THR A 83 -3.28 -13.41 -27.62
CA THR A 83 -4.39 -13.33 -28.59
C THR A 83 -3.91 -13.64 -30.01
N ARG A 84 -2.70 -13.21 -30.38
CA ARG A 84 -2.10 -13.54 -31.69
C ARG A 84 -1.71 -15.02 -31.80
N LEU A 85 -1.23 -15.61 -30.70
CA LEU A 85 -0.81 -17.02 -30.65
C LEU A 85 -1.98 -17.99 -30.67
N GLU A 86 -3.17 -17.59 -30.20
CA GLU A 86 -4.37 -18.43 -30.14
C GLU A 86 -4.85 -18.96 -31.49
N ALA A 87 -4.51 -18.29 -32.57
CA ALA A 87 -4.86 -18.74 -33.92
C ALA A 87 -4.17 -20.06 -34.29
N GLU A 88 -3.00 -20.34 -33.73
CA GLU A 88 -2.13 -21.47 -34.15
C GLU A 88 -1.68 -22.37 -32.99
N PHE A 89 -1.70 -21.88 -31.74
CA PHE A 89 -1.18 -22.59 -30.58
C PHE A 89 -2.24 -22.72 -29.48
N ASN A 90 -2.19 -23.82 -28.73
CA ASN A 90 -2.92 -23.91 -27.47
C ASN A 90 -2.17 -23.12 -26.39
N VAL A 91 -2.71 -21.96 -26.03
CA VAL A 91 -2.10 -21.06 -25.03
C VAL A 91 -2.68 -21.23 -23.61
N GLN A 92 -3.47 -22.28 -23.34
CA GLN A 92 -4.12 -22.46 -22.03
C GLN A 92 -3.12 -22.48 -20.86
N GLU A 93 -1.97 -23.12 -21.04
CA GLU A 93 -0.92 -23.13 -20.01
C GLU A 93 -0.32 -21.74 -19.79
N LEU A 94 -0.10 -20.97 -20.87
CA LEU A 94 0.39 -19.59 -20.75
C LEU A 94 -0.62 -18.69 -20.04
N ARG A 95 -1.92 -18.85 -20.35
CA ARG A 95 -3.01 -18.14 -19.63
C ARG A 95 -3.05 -18.51 -18.15
N ARG A 96 -2.86 -19.79 -17.82
CA ARG A 96 -2.78 -20.27 -16.44
C ARG A 96 -1.60 -19.65 -15.69
N LEU A 97 -0.44 -19.52 -16.33
CA LEU A 97 0.74 -18.87 -15.75
C LEU A 97 0.54 -17.36 -15.59
N LEU A 98 -0.13 -16.70 -16.55
CA LEU A 98 -0.42 -15.27 -16.50
C LEU A 98 -1.43 -14.90 -15.41
N ALA A 99 -2.36 -15.81 -15.05
CA ALA A 99 -3.34 -15.59 -14.00
C ALA A 99 -2.71 -15.29 -12.62
N TYR A 100 -1.51 -15.81 -12.33
CA TYR A 100 -0.79 -15.47 -11.10
C TYR A 100 -0.34 -14.01 -11.07
N LEU A 101 0.20 -13.52 -12.20
CA LEU A 101 0.58 -12.12 -12.37
C LEU A 101 -0.65 -11.21 -12.27
N GLU A 102 -1.79 -11.65 -12.81
CA GLU A 102 -3.07 -10.95 -12.72
C GLU A 102 -3.49 -10.72 -11.26
N GLN A 103 -3.52 -11.79 -10.48
CA GLN A 103 -3.84 -11.72 -9.06
C GLN A 103 -2.87 -10.81 -8.30
N TYR A 104 -1.57 -10.84 -8.65
CA TYR A 104 -0.58 -10.04 -7.96
C TYR A 104 -0.69 -8.54 -8.25
N TYR A 105 -0.94 -8.12 -9.50
CA TYR A 105 -1.15 -6.69 -9.76
C TYR A 105 -2.45 -6.19 -9.11
N HIS A 106 -3.50 -7.01 -9.05
CA HIS A 106 -4.74 -6.66 -8.32
C HIS A 106 -4.48 -6.52 -6.82
N TYR A 107 -3.66 -7.40 -6.25
CA TYR A 107 -3.20 -7.27 -4.87
C TYR A 107 -2.46 -5.94 -4.65
N ILE A 108 -1.50 -5.58 -5.50
CA ILE A 108 -0.79 -4.30 -5.38
C ILE A 108 -1.75 -3.11 -5.50
N LYS A 109 -2.74 -3.17 -6.40
CA LYS A 109 -3.77 -2.13 -6.52
C LYS A 109 -4.55 -1.96 -5.22
N ALA A 110 -4.92 -3.06 -4.55
CA ALA A 110 -5.58 -3.01 -3.26
C ALA A 110 -4.66 -2.41 -2.17
N VAL A 111 -3.38 -2.80 -2.15
CA VAL A 111 -2.38 -2.24 -1.24
C VAL A 111 -2.24 -0.72 -1.44
N ILE A 112 -2.17 -0.24 -2.69
CA ILE A 112 -2.12 1.20 -3.01
C ILE A 112 -3.36 1.93 -2.46
N ALA A 113 -4.55 1.35 -2.62
CA ALA A 113 -5.78 1.96 -2.11
C ALA A 113 -5.74 2.11 -0.57
N CYS A 114 -5.32 1.06 0.14
CA CYS A 114 -5.13 1.13 1.60
C CYS A 114 -4.05 2.14 1.99
N SER A 115 -2.95 2.22 1.22
CA SER A 115 -1.88 3.19 1.47
C SER A 115 -2.36 4.65 1.32
N HIS A 116 -3.23 4.94 0.35
CA HIS A 116 -3.82 6.27 0.23
C HIS A 116 -4.69 6.63 1.44
N GLU A 117 -5.44 5.67 1.97
CA GLU A 117 -6.22 5.88 3.20
C GLU A 117 -5.30 6.17 4.41
N LEU A 118 -4.23 5.39 4.59
CA LEU A 118 -3.25 5.62 5.64
C LEU A 118 -2.55 6.98 5.49
N PHE A 119 -2.19 7.35 4.26
CA PHE A 119 -1.58 8.64 3.97
C PHE A 119 -2.52 9.80 4.32
N GLY A 120 -3.81 9.70 3.97
CA GLY A 120 -4.82 10.70 4.32
C GLY A 120 -5.01 10.82 5.83
N LEU A 121 -5.08 9.70 6.55
CA LEU A 121 -5.20 9.69 8.01
C LEU A 121 -3.97 10.30 8.70
N ARG A 122 -2.77 10.01 8.20
CA ARG A 122 -1.53 10.63 8.68
C ARG A 122 -1.57 12.15 8.53
N HIS A 123 -1.94 12.66 7.35
CA HIS A 123 -2.00 14.09 7.10
C HIS A 123 -2.99 14.78 8.06
N GLN A 124 -4.17 14.18 8.27
CA GLN A 124 -5.16 14.71 9.20
C GLN A 124 -4.64 14.75 10.65
N LEU A 125 -3.90 13.72 11.09
CA LEU A 125 -3.25 13.73 12.40
C LEU A 125 -2.21 14.85 12.51
N GLU A 126 -1.36 15.03 11.50
CA GLU A 126 -0.35 16.09 11.47
C GLU A 126 -0.99 17.49 11.48
N GLU A 127 -2.08 17.71 10.73
CA GLU A 127 -2.86 18.95 10.75
C GLU A 127 -3.48 19.21 12.13
N GLN A 128 -4.03 18.18 12.77
CA GLN A 128 -4.61 18.31 14.11
C GLN A 128 -3.54 18.60 15.17
N VAL A 129 -2.33 18.06 15.04
CA VAL A 129 -1.19 18.48 15.88
C VAL A 129 -0.93 19.97 15.73
N GLN A 130 -0.93 20.51 14.51
CA GLN A 130 -0.73 21.96 14.30
C GLN A 130 -1.88 22.78 14.90
N THR A 131 -3.12 22.28 14.83
CA THR A 131 -4.29 22.92 15.45
C THR A 131 -4.13 22.98 16.98
N ILE A 132 -3.77 21.86 17.61
CA ILE A 132 -3.54 21.76 19.07
C ILE A 132 -2.42 22.72 19.50
N VAL A 133 -1.28 22.71 18.81
CA VAL A 133 -0.15 23.60 19.11
C VAL A 133 -0.54 25.07 18.93
N GLY A 134 -1.30 25.38 17.89
CA GLY A 134 -1.82 26.72 17.63
C GLY A 134 -2.76 27.20 18.74
N LEU A 135 -3.67 26.32 19.19
CA LEU A 135 -4.60 26.60 20.27
C LEU A 135 -3.87 26.80 21.61
N GLY A 136 -2.92 25.94 21.95
CA GLY A 136 -2.10 26.09 23.16
C GLY A 136 -1.33 27.42 23.20
N ARG A 137 -0.77 27.88 22.08
CA ARG A 137 -0.13 29.21 22.00
C ARG A 137 -1.11 30.36 22.25
N LYS A 138 -2.34 30.27 21.75
CA LYS A 138 -3.37 31.29 21.98
C LYS A 138 -3.85 31.29 23.44
N LEU A 139 -3.99 30.11 24.02
CA LEU A 139 -4.36 29.92 25.42
C LEU A 139 -3.36 30.60 26.37
N GLN A 140 -2.06 30.40 26.13
CA GLN A 140 -0.99 31.03 26.93
C GLN A 140 -0.98 32.57 26.88
N GLN A 141 -1.60 33.17 25.87
CA GLN A 141 -1.68 34.63 25.70
C GLN A 141 -2.99 35.23 26.24
N THR A 142 -3.86 34.39 26.79
CA THR A 142 -5.22 34.78 27.15
C THR A 142 -5.34 35.11 28.62
N HIS A 143 -6.04 36.21 28.90
CA HIS A 143 -6.33 36.67 30.26
C HIS A 143 -7.82 37.00 30.45
N SER A 144 -8.67 36.61 29.49
CA SER A 144 -10.10 36.93 29.50
C SER A 144 -10.95 35.67 29.62
N LYS A 145 -12.02 35.76 30.41
CA LYS A 145 -12.98 34.66 30.59
C LYS A 145 -13.75 34.33 29.31
N ALA A 146 -14.01 35.32 28.46
CA ALA A 146 -14.72 35.12 27.20
C ALA A 146 -13.88 34.32 26.19
N ASP A 147 -12.58 34.59 26.12
CA ASP A 147 -11.65 33.84 25.27
C ASP A 147 -11.45 32.42 25.80
N LEU A 148 -11.40 32.24 27.13
CA LEU A 148 -11.33 30.91 27.74
C LEU A 148 -12.53 30.03 27.33
N GLN A 149 -13.77 30.55 27.41
CA GLN A 149 -14.97 29.82 26.97
C GLN A 149 -14.92 29.43 25.49
N ARG A 150 -14.31 30.28 24.66
CA ARG A 150 -14.10 29.95 23.24
C ARG A 150 -13.11 28.80 23.07
N PHE A 151 -12.03 28.77 23.85
CA PHE A 151 -11.06 27.67 23.79
C PHE A 151 -11.63 26.37 24.33
N GLU A 152 -12.47 26.40 25.37
CA GLU A 152 -13.19 25.21 25.84
C GLU A 152 -14.01 24.58 24.70
N LYS A 153 -14.72 25.41 23.92
CA LYS A 153 -15.45 24.93 22.74
C LYS A 153 -14.54 24.40 21.63
N GLU A 154 -13.46 25.12 21.29
CA GLU A 154 -12.49 24.62 20.30
C GLU A 154 -11.83 23.31 20.78
N MET A 155 -11.69 23.12 22.10
CA MET A 155 -11.19 21.89 22.69
C MET A 155 -12.16 20.73 22.58
N GLU A 156 -13.46 20.95 22.81
CA GLU A 156 -14.50 19.94 22.57
C GLU A 156 -14.44 19.41 21.12
N GLU A 157 -14.33 20.30 20.13
CA GLU A 157 -14.20 19.92 18.72
C GLU A 157 -12.94 19.06 18.44
N ILE A 158 -11.85 19.31 19.17
CA ILE A 158 -10.62 18.51 19.06
C ILE A 158 -10.82 17.14 19.71
N LEU A 159 -11.55 17.04 20.82
CA LEU A 159 -11.85 15.77 21.49
C LEU A 159 -12.77 14.89 20.66
N ASP A 160 -13.79 15.47 20.03
CA ASP A 160 -14.65 14.74 19.07
C ASP A 160 -13.82 14.14 17.93
N LYS A 161 -12.82 14.88 17.44
CA LYS A 161 -11.86 14.37 16.44
C LYS A 161 -10.94 13.29 17.01
N ALA A 162 -10.56 13.37 18.28
CA ALA A 162 -9.73 12.36 18.92
C ALA A 162 -10.45 11.01 18.96
N ASP A 163 -11.72 11.01 19.32
CA ASP A 163 -12.57 9.82 19.29
C ASP A 163 -12.71 9.28 17.86
N TRP A 164 -12.94 10.16 16.88
CA TRP A 164 -12.96 9.75 15.48
C TRP A 164 -11.66 9.11 14.99
N PHE A 165 -10.49 9.65 15.37
CA PHE A 165 -9.20 9.05 15.02
C PHE A 165 -9.00 7.68 15.66
N LYS A 166 -9.43 7.53 16.92
CA LYS A 166 -9.37 6.26 17.63
C LYS A 166 -10.23 5.21 16.91
N ASP A 167 -11.47 5.54 16.58
CA ASP A 167 -12.37 4.66 15.83
C ASP A 167 -11.75 4.25 14.48
N LYS A 168 -11.08 5.19 13.79
CA LYS A 168 -10.39 4.89 12.53
C LYS A 168 -9.20 3.94 12.70
N LEU A 169 -8.42 4.09 13.76
CA LEU A 169 -7.31 3.17 14.05
C LEU A 169 -7.81 1.77 14.43
N GLU A 170 -8.92 1.68 15.15
CA GLU A 170 -9.57 0.41 15.47
C GLU A 170 -10.11 -0.29 14.22
N ASP A 171 -10.77 0.47 13.33
CA ASP A 171 -11.29 -0.04 12.05
C ASP A 171 -10.18 -0.58 11.13
N LEU A 172 -9.00 0.06 11.09
CA LEU A 172 -7.85 -0.46 10.34
C LEU A 172 -7.45 -1.86 10.84
N SER A 173 -7.43 -2.05 12.16
CA SER A 173 -7.10 -3.33 12.79
C SER A 173 -8.15 -4.40 12.45
N CYS A 174 -9.44 -4.06 12.46
CA CYS A 174 -10.52 -4.94 12.03
C CYS A 174 -10.39 -5.38 10.55
N ARG A 175 -9.83 -4.52 9.69
CA ARG A 175 -9.57 -4.82 8.27
C ARG A 175 -8.22 -5.51 8.01
N ASN A 176 -7.49 -5.91 9.06
CA ASN A 176 -6.13 -6.46 8.98
C ASN A 176 -5.12 -5.51 8.31
N ILE A 177 -5.33 -4.20 8.41
CA ILE A 177 -4.37 -3.17 7.99
C ILE A 177 -3.58 -2.76 9.21
N SER A 178 -2.26 -2.91 9.16
CA SER A 178 -1.41 -2.57 10.30
C SER A 178 -1.39 -1.05 10.53
N PRO A 179 -1.81 -0.55 11.72
CA PRO A 179 -1.70 0.87 12.06
C PRO A 179 -0.28 1.28 12.45
N ALA A 180 0.69 0.35 12.46
CA ALA A 180 2.03 0.58 12.99
C ALA A 180 2.73 1.80 12.40
N ALA A 181 2.52 2.08 11.10
CA ALA A 181 3.11 3.23 10.43
C ALA A 181 2.53 4.58 10.91
N LEU A 182 1.31 4.59 11.45
CA LEU A 182 0.63 5.78 12.00
C LEU A 182 0.92 6.01 13.48
N MET A 183 1.28 4.96 14.22
CA MET A 183 1.43 5.02 15.68
C MET A 183 2.37 6.13 16.17
N PRO A 184 3.55 6.38 15.58
CA PRO A 184 4.42 7.47 16.04
C PRO A 184 3.74 8.84 15.95
N VAL A 185 2.97 9.09 14.88
CA VAL A 185 2.26 10.35 14.67
C VAL A 185 1.08 10.46 15.62
N TYR A 186 0.30 9.38 15.79
CA TYR A 186 -0.82 9.32 16.71
C TYR A 186 -0.40 9.50 18.18
N GLN A 187 0.74 8.93 18.59
CA GLN A 187 1.29 9.10 19.92
C GLN A 187 1.70 10.56 20.18
N ASN A 188 2.36 11.21 19.21
CA ASN A 188 2.67 12.64 19.29
C ASN A 188 1.38 13.47 19.41
N TYR A 189 0.38 13.19 18.57
CA TYR A 189 -0.94 13.82 18.66
C TYR A 189 -1.56 13.68 20.06
N SER A 190 -1.62 12.45 20.58
CA SER A 190 -2.19 12.16 21.90
C SER A 190 -1.45 12.90 23.02
N GLN A 191 -0.12 12.92 22.98
CA GLN A 191 0.69 13.64 23.95
C GLN A 191 0.43 15.15 23.93
N LYS A 192 0.35 15.76 22.73
CA LYS A 192 0.06 17.19 22.59
C LYS A 192 -1.35 17.54 23.05
N LEU A 193 -2.31 16.66 22.79
CA LEU A 193 -3.68 16.82 23.25
C LEU A 193 -3.76 16.83 24.78
N THR A 194 -3.11 15.88 25.45
CA THR A 194 -3.05 15.82 26.92
C THR A 194 -2.45 17.09 27.51
N LEU A 195 -1.33 17.58 26.96
CA LEU A 195 -0.72 18.83 27.43
C LEU A 195 -1.67 20.03 27.27
N LEU A 196 -2.40 20.11 26.16
CA LEU A 196 -3.38 21.19 25.97
C LEU A 196 -4.55 21.11 26.96
N GLN A 197 -5.01 19.89 27.31
CA GLN A 197 -6.03 19.70 28.35
C GLN A 197 -5.53 20.22 29.71
N GLU A 198 -4.29 19.90 30.07
CA GLU A 198 -3.66 20.35 31.30
C GLU A 198 -3.53 21.88 31.34
N ASP A 199 -3.02 22.49 30.26
CA ASP A 199 -2.89 23.95 30.12
C ASP A 199 -4.26 24.65 30.24
N LEU A 200 -5.32 24.07 29.65
CA LEU A 200 -6.67 24.63 29.70
C LEU A 200 -7.27 24.58 31.11
N LEU A 201 -7.05 23.47 31.83
CA LEU A 201 -7.46 23.33 33.22
C LEU A 201 -6.75 24.35 34.13
N GLU A 202 -5.45 24.55 33.94
CA GLU A 202 -4.67 25.54 34.69
C GLU A 202 -5.14 26.96 34.38
N ALA A 203 -5.33 27.31 33.10
CA ALA A 203 -5.85 28.60 32.70
C ALA A 203 -7.26 28.87 33.26
N SER A 204 -8.11 27.84 33.29
CA SER A 204 -9.46 27.94 33.86
C SER A 204 -9.40 28.19 35.37
N ALA A 205 -8.49 27.54 36.10
CA ALA A 205 -8.29 27.78 37.53
C ALA A 205 -7.75 29.19 37.83
N TRP A 206 -6.95 29.78 36.94
CA TRP A 206 -6.35 31.10 37.13
C TRP A 206 -7.29 32.27 36.77
N ILE A 207 -8.13 32.09 35.75
CA ILE A 207 -9.05 33.13 35.24
C ILE A 207 -10.39 33.13 35.99
N SER A 208 -10.74 32.04 36.69
CA SER A 208 -11.96 31.91 37.50
C SER A 208 -11.93 32.75 38.77
#